data_AF-A0A958PSD3-F1
#
_entry.id   AF-A0A958PSD3-F1
#
_cell.length_a   1.000
_cell.length_b   1.000
_cell.length_c   1.000
_cell.angle_alpha   90.00
_cell.angle_beta   90.00
_cell.angle_gamma   90.00
#
_symmetry.space_group_name_H-M   'P 1'
#
loop_
_entity.id
_entity.type
_entity.pdbx_description
1 polymer ?
#
loop_
_entity_poly.entity_id
_entity_poly.type
_entity_poly.pdbx_seq_one_letter_code
_entity_poly.pdbx_strand_id
1 'polypeptide(L)'
;MAKAKTSKKREVSSIEDMPIVKLKKGVKTKKHDPTKNLGNPEFIAHALAECLLDGDKEEFMEILLAHWKIKKKTEALESVDLAKRTFYDLKKTANPRLDTIMKLTKGLNLKTG
;
A
#
# COMPACT_ATOMS: atom_id res chain seq x y z
N MET A 1 15.90 44.42 8.74
CA MET A 1 15.43 43.02 8.68
C MET A 1 14.63 42.85 7.38
N ALA A 2 15.25 42.38 6.30
CA ALA A 2 14.59 42.21 5.00
C ALA A 2 13.89 40.84 4.94
N LYS A 3 12.64 40.79 4.46
CA LYS A 3 11.85 39.56 4.33
C LYS A 3 12.45 38.64 3.25
N ALA A 4 12.55 37.34 3.55
CA ALA A 4 13.01 36.33 2.60
C ALA A 4 12.00 36.19 1.44
N LYS A 5 12.49 36.24 0.19
CA LYS A 5 11.68 36.03 -1.02
C LYS A 5 11.29 34.55 -1.11
N THR A 6 10.02 34.24 -0.94
CA THR A 6 9.49 32.88 -1.18
C THR A 6 9.11 32.70 -2.65
N SER A 7 9.28 31.46 -3.15
CA SER A 7 8.97 31.10 -4.54
C SER A 7 7.50 31.35 -4.87
N LYS A 8 7.22 31.85 -6.08
CA LYS A 8 5.86 31.98 -6.60
C LYS A 8 5.17 30.62 -6.59
N LYS A 9 3.90 30.62 -6.16
CA LYS A 9 3.00 29.46 -6.16
C LYS A 9 3.01 28.85 -7.57
N ARG A 10 3.43 27.59 -7.69
CA ARG A 10 3.35 26.85 -8.96
C ARG A 10 1.88 26.72 -9.33
N GLU A 11 1.56 27.03 -10.58
CA GLU A 11 0.23 26.80 -11.14
C GLU A 11 -0.09 25.31 -11.00
N VAL A 12 -1.30 25.03 -10.55
CA VAL A 12 -1.79 23.67 -10.34
C VAL A 12 -1.80 23.04 -11.73
N SER A 13 -1.04 21.97 -11.95
CA SER A 13 -1.10 21.25 -13.23
C SER A 13 -2.49 20.64 -13.36
N SER A 14 -3.38 21.35 -14.06
CA SER A 14 -4.74 20.90 -14.31
C SER A 14 -4.70 19.65 -15.17
N ILE A 15 -5.52 18.65 -14.79
CA ILE A 15 -5.73 17.43 -15.57
C ILE A 15 -6.19 17.77 -17.01
N GLU A 16 -6.83 18.93 -17.16
CA GLU A 16 -7.29 19.50 -18.43
C GLU A 16 -6.16 19.85 -19.40
N ASP A 17 -4.96 20.18 -18.91
CA ASP A 17 -3.78 20.54 -19.72
C ASP A 17 -2.85 19.33 -19.99
N MET A 18 -3.26 18.12 -19.59
CA MET A 18 -2.43 16.94 -19.74
C MET A 18 -2.39 16.50 -21.22
N PRO A 19 -1.21 16.35 -21.84
CA PRO A 19 -1.12 15.98 -23.25
C PRO A 19 -1.73 14.60 -23.48
N ILE A 20 -2.70 14.50 -24.39
CA ILE A 20 -3.33 13.24 -24.78
C ILE A 20 -2.32 12.42 -25.59
N VAL A 21 -1.74 11.39 -24.96
CA VAL A 21 -0.79 10.49 -25.62
C VAL A 21 -1.55 9.36 -26.33
N LYS A 22 -1.49 9.35 -27.67
CA LYS A 22 -2.02 8.25 -28.48
C LYS A 22 -1.02 7.10 -28.51
N LEU A 23 -1.47 5.89 -28.15
CA LEU A 23 -0.67 4.68 -28.31
C LEU A 23 -0.40 4.40 -29.80
N LYS A 24 0.79 3.88 -30.12
CA LYS A 24 1.13 3.46 -31.49
C LYS A 24 0.16 2.37 -31.97
N LYS A 25 -0.16 2.38 -33.27
CA LYS A 25 -0.99 1.32 -33.89
C LYS A 25 -0.33 -0.05 -33.67
N GLY A 26 -1.12 -1.03 -33.22
CA GLY A 26 -0.66 -2.41 -32.99
C GLY A 26 -0.06 -2.68 -31.60
N VAL A 27 -0.05 -1.71 -30.68
CA VAL A 27 0.36 -1.96 -29.30
C VAL A 27 -0.64 -2.90 -28.63
N LYS A 28 -0.15 -4.09 -28.26
CA LYS A 28 -0.91 -5.07 -27.50
C LYS A 28 -1.00 -4.60 -26.05
N THR A 29 -2.19 -4.27 -25.58
CA THR A 29 -2.43 -4.03 -24.16
C THR A 29 -2.58 -5.36 -23.43
N LYS A 30 -2.12 -5.41 -22.18
CA LYS A 30 -2.42 -6.52 -21.27
C LYS A 30 -3.28 -5.98 -20.15
N LYS A 31 -4.27 -6.77 -19.72
CA LYS A 31 -5.03 -6.45 -18.52
C LYS A 31 -4.08 -6.53 -17.32
N HIS A 32 -3.80 -5.39 -16.69
CA HIS A 32 -3.06 -5.35 -15.44
C HIS A 32 -4.01 -5.84 -14.33
N ASP A 33 -3.65 -6.94 -13.68
CA ASP A 33 -4.41 -7.48 -12.56
C ASP A 33 -3.60 -7.36 -11.25
N PRO A 34 -3.80 -6.28 -10.47
CA PRO A 34 -3.04 -6.04 -9.25
C PRO A 34 -3.33 -7.09 -8.16
N THR A 35 -4.44 -7.83 -8.28
CA THR A 35 -4.82 -8.84 -7.29
C THR A 35 -3.88 -10.04 -7.29
N LYS A 36 -3.19 -10.31 -8.41
CA LYS A 36 -2.21 -11.40 -8.51
C LYS A 36 -1.00 -11.17 -7.62
N ASN A 37 -0.44 -9.97 -7.66
CA ASN A 37 0.74 -9.62 -6.87
C ASN A 37 0.36 -9.40 -5.41
N LEU A 38 -0.72 -8.64 -5.16
CA LEU A 38 -1.18 -8.36 -3.81
C LEU A 38 -1.76 -9.60 -3.10
N GLY A 39 -2.17 -10.62 -3.84
CA GLY A 39 -2.60 -11.90 -3.30
C GLY A 39 -1.47 -12.89 -3.03
N ASN A 40 -0.25 -12.64 -3.50
CA ASN A 40 0.90 -13.51 -3.31
C ASN A 40 1.60 -13.20 -1.96
N PRO A 41 1.54 -14.10 -0.97
CA PRO A 41 2.12 -13.84 0.35
C PRO A 41 3.64 -13.67 0.34
N GLU A 42 4.36 -14.41 -0.52
CA GLU A 42 5.83 -14.33 -0.61
C GLU A 42 6.26 -12.97 -1.16
N PHE A 43 5.59 -12.52 -2.23
CA PHE A 43 5.83 -11.20 -2.80
C PHE A 43 5.58 -10.08 -1.79
N ILE A 44 4.49 -10.19 -1.02
CA ILE A 44 4.16 -9.22 0.02
C ILE A 44 5.15 -9.25 1.18
N ALA A 45 5.60 -10.43 1.61
CA ALA A 45 6.61 -10.53 2.66
C ALA A 45 7.95 -9.91 2.25
N HIS A 46 8.37 -10.09 0.99
CA HIS A 46 9.57 -9.44 0.47
C HIS A 46 9.43 -7.91 0.48
N ALA A 47 8.33 -7.38 -0.07
CA ALA A 47 8.11 -5.93 -0.08
C ALA A 47 8.03 -5.33 1.33
N LEU A 48 7.38 -6.02 2.27
CA LEU A 48 7.34 -5.60 3.68
C LEU A 48 8.72 -5.63 4.34
N ALA A 49 9.58 -6.60 3.99
CA ALA A 49 10.94 -6.68 4.50
C ALA A 49 11.81 -5.53 3.97
N GLU A 50 11.68 -5.19 2.69
CA GLU A 50 12.36 -4.04 2.08
C GLU A 50 11.97 -2.74 2.80
N CYS A 51 10.66 -2.45 2.93
CA CYS A 51 10.20 -1.26 3.65
C CYS A 51 10.69 -1.22 5.11
N LEU A 52 10.79 -2.38 5.78
CA LEU A 52 11.28 -2.45 7.15
C LEU A 52 12.78 -2.10 7.24
N LEU A 53 13.58 -2.55 6.27
CA LEU A 53 15.02 -2.27 6.20
C LEU A 53 15.28 -0.80 5.82
N ASP A 54 14.48 -0.25 4.93
CA ASP A 54 14.57 1.15 4.48
C ASP A 54 13.99 2.13 5.51
N GLY A 55 13.27 1.63 6.52
CA GLY A 55 12.61 2.44 7.54
C GLY A 55 11.36 3.16 7.03
N ASP A 56 10.83 2.77 5.86
CA ASP A 56 9.62 3.35 5.29
C ASP A 56 8.36 2.74 5.92
N LYS A 57 7.96 3.35 7.03
CA LYS A 57 6.78 2.95 7.77
C LYS A 57 5.49 3.19 7.00
N GLU A 58 5.42 4.27 6.21
CA GLU A 58 4.19 4.63 5.50
C GLU A 58 3.92 3.60 4.41
N GLU A 59 4.94 3.29 3.61
CA GLU A 59 4.86 2.30 2.54
C GLU A 59 4.60 0.89 3.08
N PHE A 60 5.26 0.51 4.18
CA PHE A 60 5.00 -0.76 4.87
C PHE A 60 3.50 -0.91 5.22
N MET A 61 2.90 0.14 5.78
CA MET A 61 1.49 0.11 6.18
C MET A 61 0.56 0.08 4.97
N GLU A 62 0.88 0.78 3.89
CA GLU A 62 0.09 0.75 2.67
C GLU A 62 0.06 -0.65 2.04
N ILE A 63 1.22 -1.29 1.91
CA ILE A 63 1.36 -2.64 1.35
C ILE A 63 0.60 -3.65 2.20
N LEU A 64 0.80 -3.61 3.52
CA LEU A 64 0.14 -4.53 4.44
C LEU A 64 -1.39 -4.39 4.35
N LEU A 65 -1.91 -3.16 4.39
CA LEU A 65 -3.35 -2.93 4.28
C LEU A 65 -3.91 -3.30 2.90
N ALA A 66 -3.14 -3.12 1.82
CA ALA A 66 -3.55 -3.50 0.47
C ALA A 66 -3.71 -5.02 0.32
N HIS A 67 -2.77 -5.80 0.85
CA HIS A 67 -2.86 -7.27 0.90
C HIS A 67 -4.16 -7.72 1.61
N TRP A 68 -4.38 -7.21 2.81
CA TRP A 68 -5.54 -7.58 3.64
C TRP A 68 -6.88 -7.05 3.12
N LYS A 69 -6.90 -6.05 2.23
CA LYS A 69 -8.13 -5.64 1.53
C LYS A 69 -8.58 -6.65 0.49
N ILE A 70 -7.64 -7.38 -0.12
CA ILE A 70 -7.91 -8.36 -1.18
C ILE A 70 -8.25 -9.72 -0.59
N LYS A 71 -7.59 -10.09 0.52
CA LYS A 71 -7.95 -11.27 1.31
C LYS A 71 -9.33 -11.00 1.97
N LYS A 72 -10.36 -11.79 1.65
CA LYS A 72 -11.77 -11.56 2.06
C LYS A 72 -11.86 -11.21 3.56
N LYS A 73 -12.40 -10.01 3.84
CA LYS A 73 -12.07 -9.18 5.02
C LYS A 73 -12.51 -9.68 6.40
N THR A 74 -13.47 -10.61 6.52
CA THR A 74 -14.01 -10.99 7.83
C THR A 74 -13.34 -12.24 8.36
N GLU A 75 -13.46 -13.36 7.64
CA GLU A 75 -12.88 -14.66 8.04
C GLU A 75 -11.36 -14.59 8.19
N ALA A 76 -10.69 -13.87 7.28
CA ALA A 76 -9.24 -13.74 7.33
C ALA A 76 -8.76 -12.91 8.54
N LEU A 77 -9.47 -11.82 8.90
CA LEU A 77 -9.12 -11.00 10.06
C LEU A 77 -9.44 -11.71 11.39
N GLU A 78 -10.52 -12.50 11.42
CA GLU A 78 -10.88 -13.34 12.56
C GLU A 78 -9.81 -14.42 12.82
N SER A 79 -9.24 -15.01 11.76
CA SER A 79 -8.16 -16.01 11.89
C SER A 79 -6.87 -15.48 12.54
N VAL A 80 -6.68 -14.16 12.58
CA VAL A 80 -5.54 -13.51 13.24
C VAL A 80 -5.95 -12.76 14.51
N ASP A 81 -7.16 -13.01 15.03
CA ASP A 81 -7.68 -12.37 16.24
C ASP A 81 -7.63 -10.84 16.15
N LEU A 82 -8.08 -10.30 15.01
CA LEU A 82 -8.17 -8.86 14.78
C LEU A 82 -9.60 -8.44 14.43
N ALA A 83 -10.15 -7.53 15.24
CA ALA A 83 -11.45 -6.94 14.95
C ALA A 83 -11.38 -6.07 13.67
N LYS A 84 -12.43 -6.18 12.84
CA LYS A 84 -12.57 -5.40 11.59
C LYS A 84 -12.45 -3.88 11.83
N ARG A 85 -12.99 -3.37 12.94
CA ARG A 85 -12.89 -1.96 13.32
C ARG A 85 -11.44 -1.54 13.52
N THR A 86 -10.67 -2.33 14.28
CA THR A 86 -9.24 -2.10 14.51
C THR A 86 -8.49 -2.03 13.19
N PHE A 87 -8.77 -2.94 12.25
CA PHE A 87 -8.15 -2.91 10.92
C PHE A 87 -8.42 -1.60 10.15
N TYR A 88 -9.65 -1.09 10.17
CA TYR A 88 -9.96 0.19 9.51
C TYR A 88 -9.37 1.40 10.24
N ASP A 89 -9.22 1.33 11.56
CA ASP A 89 -8.59 2.38 12.35
C ASP A 89 -7.06 2.41 12.17
N LEU A 90 -6.43 1.31 11.74
CA LEU A 90 -5.02 1.30 11.30
C LEU A 90 -4.76 2.28 10.16
N LYS A 91 -5.71 2.43 9.23
CA LYS A 91 -5.58 3.38 8.10
C LYS A 91 -5.58 4.85 8.57
N LYS A 92 -6.19 5.12 9.72
CA LYS A 92 -6.30 6.47 10.29
C LYS A 92 -5.17 6.79 11.26
N THR A 93 -4.57 5.75 11.83
CA THR A 93 -3.56 5.87 12.89
C THR A 93 -2.18 5.76 12.29
N ALA A 94 -1.39 6.83 12.39
CA ALA A 94 -0.02 6.87 11.89
C ALA A 94 0.95 5.92 12.64
N ASN A 95 0.55 5.32 13.77
CA ASN A 95 1.41 4.45 14.57
C ASN A 95 0.66 3.27 15.21
N PRO A 96 0.47 2.16 14.49
CA PRO A 96 -0.14 0.98 15.08
C PRO A 96 0.79 0.27 16.05
N ARG A 97 0.21 -0.50 16.99
CA ARG A 97 0.99 -1.30 17.93
C ARG A 97 1.73 -2.42 17.21
N LEU A 98 2.95 -2.71 17.65
CA LEU A 98 3.76 -3.80 17.10
C LEU A 98 3.00 -5.15 17.13
N ASP A 99 2.27 -5.42 18.21
CA ASP A 99 1.44 -6.63 18.32
C ASP A 99 0.41 -6.74 17.19
N THR A 100 -0.22 -5.63 16.79
CA THR A 100 -1.16 -5.61 15.66
C THR A 100 -0.47 -5.89 14.34
N ILE A 101 0.74 -5.35 14.14
CA ILE A 101 1.57 -5.65 12.97
C ILE A 101 1.91 -7.14 12.94
N MET A 102 2.37 -7.70 14.07
CA MET A 102 2.74 -9.12 14.19
C MET A 102 1.57 -10.06 13.90
N LYS A 103 0.36 -9.75 14.38
CA LYS A 103 -0.85 -10.53 14.06
C LYS A 103 -1.11 -10.56 12.55
N LEU A 104 -1.01 -9.40 11.89
CA LEU A 104 -1.25 -9.26 10.45
C LEU A 104 -0.14 -9.88 9.60
N THR A 105 1.12 -9.80 10.01
CA THR A 105 2.23 -10.42 9.29
C THR A 105 2.24 -11.94 9.47
N LYS A 106 1.92 -12.45 10.66
CA LYS A 106 1.71 -13.89 10.90
C LYS A 106 0.63 -14.46 9.97
N GLY A 107 -0.45 -13.70 9.75
CA GLY A 107 -1.54 -14.08 8.85
C GLY A 107 -1.19 -14.15 7.36
N LEU A 108 0.03 -13.76 6.96
CA LEU A 108 0.53 -13.99 5.60
C LEU A 108 0.69 -15.49 5.31
N ASN A 109 0.87 -16.32 6.35
CA ASN A 109 0.92 -17.78 6.26
C ASN A 109 1.96 -18.28 5.24
N LEU A 110 3.16 -17.70 5.31
CA LEU A 110 4.31 -18.10 4.50
C LEU A 110 4.56 -19.60 4.71
N LYS A 111 4.63 -20.36 3.63
CA LYS A 111 5.09 -21.75 3.70
C LYS A 111 6.57 -21.69 4.06
N THR A 112 6.88 -21.85 5.33
CA THR A 112 8.25 -22.15 5.77
C THR A 112 8.60 -23.50 5.15
N GLY A 113 9.46 -23.46 4.14
CA GLY A 113 10.04 -24.65 3.50
C GLY A 113 10.92 -25.43 4.45
#